data_AF-A0A939UQM8-F1
#
_entry.id   AF-A0A939UQM8-F1
#
_cell.length_a   1.000
_cell.length_b   1.000
_cell.length_c   1.000
_cell.angle_alpha   90.00
_cell.angle_beta   90.00
_cell.angle_gamma   90.00
#
_symmetry.space_group_name_H-M   'P 1'
#
loop_
_entity.id
_entity.type
_entity.pdbx_description
1 polymer ?
#
loop_
_entity_poly.entity_id
_entity_poly.type
_entity_poly.pdbx_seq_one_letter_code
_entity_poly.pdbx_strand_id
1 'polypeptide(L)' 'DVSDREKKKALYEKVQLLAERFKSANGSIICRDLLELGAERQSPEPEERTPEYYKFRPCPGIIESAADILEDFLADKH' A
#
# COMPACT_ATOMS: atom_id res chain seq x y z
N ASP A 1 -24.91 -19.07 2.28
CA ASP A 1 -24.06 -20.23 1.96
C ASP A 1 -22.81 -20.19 2.84
N VAL A 2 -22.46 -21.29 3.51
CA VAL A 2 -21.30 -21.34 4.43
C VAL A 2 -19.96 -21.33 3.66
N SER A 3 -19.95 -21.82 2.41
CA SER A 3 -18.75 -21.83 1.57
C SER A 3 -18.29 -20.41 1.20
N ASP A 4 -19.23 -19.48 1.03
CA ASP A 4 -18.88 -18.08 0.78
C ASP A 4 -18.22 -17.41 2.00
N ARG A 5 -18.61 -17.83 3.20
CA ARG A 5 -18.05 -17.31 4.45
C ARG A 5 -16.61 -17.77 4.65
N GLU A 6 -16.34 -19.06 4.45
CA GLU A 6 -14.99 -19.61 4.58
C GLU A 6 -14.03 -19.07 3.51
N LYS A 7 -14.51 -18.90 2.26
CA LYS A 7 -13.72 -18.25 1.19
C LYS A 7 -13.39 -16.79 1.52
N LYS A 8 -14.35 -16.03 2.06
CA LYS A 8 -14.11 -14.65 2.52
C LYS A 8 -13.10 -14.60 3.66
N LYS A 9 -13.22 -15.50 4.63
CA LYS A 9 -12.25 -15.59 5.74
C LYS A 9 -10.83 -15.82 5.21
N ALA A 10 -10.65 -16.81 4.33
CA ALA A 10 -9.34 -17.09 3.73
C ALA A 10 -8.80 -15.91 2.91
N LEU A 11 -9.67 -15.15 2.23
CA LEU A 11 -9.26 -13.93 1.53
C LEU A 11 -8.80 -12.84 2.52
N TYR A 12 -9.55 -12.61 3.59
CA TYR A 12 -9.19 -11.61 4.60
C TYR A 12 -7.86 -11.93 5.28
N GLU A 13 -7.60 -13.20 5.60
CA GLU A 13 -6.32 -13.63 6.16
C GLU A 13 -5.15 -13.31 5.21
N LYS A 14 -5.31 -13.53 3.90
CA LYS A 14 -4.28 -13.19 2.90
C LYS A 14 -4.05 -11.69 2.79
N VAL A 15 -5.13 -10.90 2.75
CA VAL A 15 -5.04 -9.43 2.66
C VAL A 15 -4.40 -8.86 3.92
N GLN A 16 -4.74 -9.36 5.10
CA GLN A 16 -4.12 -8.95 6.36
C GLN A 16 -2.62 -9.26 6.38
N LEU A 17 -2.22 -10.47 5.94
CA LEU A 17 -0.81 -10.83 5.84
C LEU A 17 -0.04 -9.88 4.90
N LEU A 18 -0.57 -9.62 3.71
CA LEU A 18 0.05 -8.70 2.75
C LEU A 18 0.12 -7.27 3.31
N ALA A 19 -0.92 -6.81 4.01
CA ALA A 19 -0.95 -5.50 4.64
C ALA A 19 0.11 -5.38 5.76
N GLU A 20 0.32 -6.42 6.57
CA GLU A 20 1.36 -6.43 7.61
C GLU A 20 2.77 -6.46 7.00
N ARG A 21 2.99 -7.23 5.93
CA ARG A 21 4.26 -7.20 5.17
C ARG A 21 4.54 -5.81 4.61
N PHE A 22 3.54 -5.21 3.96
CA PHE A 22 3.64 -3.86 3.41
C PHE A 22 3.92 -2.81 4.50
N LYS A 23 3.20 -2.88 5.62
CA LYS A 23 3.41 -1.99 6.77
C LYS A 23 4.80 -2.17 7.38
N SER A 24 5.33 -3.39 7.43
CA SER A 24 6.67 -3.66 7.93
C SER A 24 7.76 -3.06 7.02
N ALA A 25 7.55 -3.07 5.69
CA ALA A 25 8.48 -2.50 4.72
C ALA A 25 8.38 -0.97 4.60
N ASN A 26 7.16 -0.41 4.65
CA ASN A 26 6.88 0.98 4.32
C ASN A 26 6.42 1.83 5.53
N GLY A 27 6.24 1.24 6.71
CA GLY A 27 5.84 1.90 7.95
C GLY A 27 4.33 2.08 8.15
N SER A 28 3.55 2.30 7.08
CA SER A 28 2.09 2.46 7.15
C SER A 28 1.38 1.89 5.93
N ILE A 29 0.06 1.68 6.01
CA ILE A 29 -0.83 1.40 4.87
C ILE A 29 -1.66 2.63 4.47
N ILE A 30 -1.50 3.75 5.18
CA ILE A 30 -2.25 4.97 4.96
C ILE A 30 -1.39 5.93 4.14
N CYS A 31 -1.86 6.35 2.97
CA CYS A 31 -1.10 7.23 2.07
C CYS A 31 -0.65 8.53 2.74
N ARG A 32 -1.45 9.09 3.66
CA ARG A 32 -1.07 10.29 4.41
C ARG A 32 0.20 10.07 5.23
N ASP A 33 0.29 8.96 5.94
CA ASP A 33 1.44 8.64 6.79
C ASP A 33 2.68 8.33 5.92
N LEU A 34 2.48 7.60 4.81
CA LEU A 34 3.53 7.28 3.84
C LEU A 34 4.12 8.51 3.16
N LEU A 35 3.32 9.55 2.99
CA LEU A 35 3.72 10.82 2.42
C LEU A 35 4.14 11.85 3.48
N GLU A 36 4.17 11.44 4.76
CA GLU A 36 4.47 12.30 5.92
C GLU A 36 3.64 13.59 5.94
N LEU A 37 2.43 13.51 5.39
CA LEU A 37 1.51 14.64 5.35
C LEU A 37 0.92 14.80 6.75
N GLY A 38 1.22 15.93 7.40
CA GLY A 38 0.71 16.25 8.73
C GLY A 38 -0.82 16.22 8.84
N ALA A 39 -1.32 16.42 10.06
CA ALA A 39 -2.77 16.41 10.32
C ALA A 39 -3.52 17.63 9.74
N GLU A 40 -2.79 18.62 9.23
CA GLU A 40 -3.36 19.83 8.65
C GLU A 40 -4.04 19.54 7.31
N ARG A 41 -5.16 20.22 7.07
CA ARG A 41 -5.86 20.11 5.79
C ARG A 41 -4.97 20.70 4.70
N GLN A 42 -4.63 19.89 3.72
CA GLN A 42 -3.96 20.37 2.52
C GLN A 42 -4.88 21.32 1.74
N SER A 43 -4.27 22.26 1.02
CA SER A 43 -5.01 23.10 0.07
C SER A 43 -5.81 22.21 -0.89
N PRO A 44 -7.04 22.59 -1.26
CA PRO A 44 -7.78 21.90 -2.32
C PRO A 44 -7.12 22.11 -3.70
N GLU A 45 -6.18 23.05 -3.81
CA GLU A 45 -5.43 23.29 -5.03
C GLU A 45 -4.40 22.17 -5.23
N PRO A 46 -4.43 21.48 -6.38
CA PRO A 46 -3.44 20.45 -6.68
C PRO A 46 -2.06 21.08 -6.89
N GLU A 47 -1.03 20.40 -6.42
CA GLU A 47 0.35 20.76 -6.73
C GLU A 47 0.61 20.70 -8.24
N GLU A 48 1.40 21.65 -8.73
CA GLU A 48 1.81 21.67 -10.14
C GLU A 48 2.69 20.45 -10.46
N ARG A 49 2.37 19.75 -11.55
CA ARG A 49 3.06 18.52 -11.96
C ARG A 49 4.39 18.84 -12.65
N THR A 50 5.34 19.36 -11.87
CA THR A 50 6.70 19.68 -12.33
C THR A 50 7.60 18.43 -12.31
N PRO A 51 8.76 18.43 -13.00
CA PRO A 51 9.75 17.37 -12.83
C PRO A 51 10.18 17.18 -11.37
N GLU A 52 10.26 18.27 -10.61
CA GLU A 52 10.59 18.28 -9.19
C GLU A 52 9.50 17.59 -8.36
N TYR A 53 8.22 17.79 -8.67
CA TYR A 53 7.10 17.08 -8.04
C TYR A 53 7.29 15.55 -8.08
N TYR A 54 7.73 15.01 -9.23
CA TYR A 54 7.98 13.58 -9.38
C TYR A 54 9.26 13.09 -8.70
N LYS A 55 10.27 13.95 -8.52
CA LYS A 55 11.52 13.58 -7.81
C LYS A 55 11.30 13.33 -6.32
N PHE A 56 10.38 14.05 -5.69
CA PHE A 56 10.14 13.96 -4.24
C PHE A 56 9.03 12.99 -3.85
N ARG A 57 8.16 12.58 -4.78
CA ARG A 57 7.05 11.67 -4.47
C ARG A 57 7.57 10.23 -4.35
N PRO A 58 7.48 9.59 -3.16
CA PRO A 58 7.94 8.21 -2.97
C PRO A 58 6.98 7.18 -3.60
N CYS A 59 5.84 7.61 -4.16
CA CYS A 59 4.77 6.73 -4.62
C CYS A 59 5.23 5.64 -5.61
N PRO A 60 6.06 5.91 -6.64
CA PRO A 60 6.51 4.86 -7.55
C PRO A 60 7.29 3.75 -6.82
N GLY A 61 8.19 4.11 -5.90
CA GLY A 61 8.95 3.12 -5.11
C GLY A 61 8.07 2.35 -4.11
N ILE A 62 7.06 3.00 -3.54
CA ILE A 62 6.07 2.32 -2.69
C ILE A 62 5.23 1.32 -3.51
N ILE A 63 4.88 1.67 -4.75
CA ILE A 63 4.14 0.78 -5.67
C ILE A 63 5.01 -0.41 -6.06
N GLU A 64 6.30 -0.18 -6.37
CA GLU A 64 7.29 -1.23 -6.61
C GLU A 64 7.38 -2.17 -5.40
N SER A 65 7.56 -1.64 -4.18
CA SER A 65 7.56 -2.44 -2.95
C SER A 65 6.29 -3.28 -2.77
N ALA A 66 5.11 -2.73 -3.10
CA ALA A 66 3.86 -3.49 -3.03
C ALA A 66 3.81 -4.63 -4.06
N ALA A 67 4.35 -4.40 -5.26
CA ALA A 67 4.43 -5.40 -6.31
C ALA A 67 5.37 -6.54 -5.92
N ASP A 68 6.55 -6.22 -5.38
CA ASP A 68 7.53 -7.20 -4.91
C ASP A 68 6.95 -8.08 -3.80
N ILE A 69 6.29 -7.47 -2.81
CA ILE A 69 5.63 -8.21 -1.70
C ILE A 69 4.56 -9.18 -2.22
N LEU A 70 3.81 -8.76 -3.25
CA LEU A 70 2.81 -9.61 -3.88
C LEU A 70 3.45 -10.75 -4.67
N GLU A 71 4.51 -10.46 -5.42
CA GLU A 71 5.27 -11.47 -6.17
C GLU A 71 5.85 -12.53 -5.23
N ASP A 72 6.52 -12.12 -4.15
CA ASP A 72 7.04 -13.02 -3.11
C ASP A 72 5.93 -13.90 -2.52
N PHE A 73 4.78 -13.31 -2.18
CA PHE A 73 3.64 -14.05 -1.63
C PHE A 73 3.08 -15.08 -2.63
N LEU A 74 3.09 -14.79 -3.93
CA LEU A 74 2.64 -15.71 -4.96
C LEU A 74 3.67 -16.82 -5.23
N ALA A 75 4.96 -16.49 -5.17
CA ALA A 75 6.04 -17.46 -5.28
C ALA A 75 6.05 -18.45 -4.11
N ASP A 76 5.80 -17.99 -2.87
CA ASP A 76 5.66 -18.82 -1.66
C ASP A 76 4.49 -19.84 -1.74
N LYS A 77 3.54 -19.63 -2.66
CA LYS A 77 2.33 -20.46 -2.82
C LYS A 77 2.52 -21.62 -3.81
N HIS A 78 3.70 -21.79 -4.38
CA HIS A 78 4.05 -22.82 -5.36
C HIS A 78 4.96 -23.91 -4.81
#